data_AF-A0A3M1PRQ3-F1
#
_entry.id   AF-A0A3M1PRQ3-F1
#
_cell.length_a   1.000
_cell.length_b   1.000
_cell.length_c   1.000
_cell.angle_alpha   90.00
_cell.angle_beta   90.00
_cell.angle_gamma   90.00
#
_symmetry.space_group_name_H-M   'P 1'
#
loop_
_entity.id
_entity.type
_entity.pdbx_description
1 polymer ?
#
loop_
_entity_poly.entity_id
_entity_poly.type
_entity_poly.pdbx_seq_one_letter_code
_entity_poly.pdbx_strand_id
1 'polypeptide(L)'
;MPSEDIKFRHALITALRSMGEEIGEEVDEPDEFQILQFAHHGKGGRKVFFEIEDESDGTLRLLTLLDPVFTALETGGSVIIDELEASLHTEAASAILRLFLSKKTNPHGAQLIATTHNTNLLNTEELRRDMVWFVEKDEEGASHLYPLSDFRTRKEWNIERGYLQGRFGAIPFCGGVERLIGELEEWEGAGEQA
;
A
#
# COMPACT_ATOMS: atom_id res chain seq x y z
N MET A 1 1.47 -29.47 1.02
CA MET A 1 2.79 -29.50 0.34
C MET A 1 3.77 -28.71 1.21
N PRO A 2 4.85 -29.30 1.75
CA PRO A 2 5.67 -28.65 2.78
C PRO A 2 6.54 -27.47 2.30
N SER A 3 6.68 -27.27 0.98
CA SER A 3 7.57 -26.26 0.39
C SER A 3 6.94 -24.88 0.19
N GLU A 4 5.61 -24.80 0.11
CA GLU A 4 4.84 -23.57 -0.07
C GLU A 4 4.89 -22.73 1.22
N ASP A 5 4.68 -23.40 2.36
CA ASP A 5 4.70 -22.82 3.70
C ASP A 5 6.05 -22.16 4.05
N ILE A 6 7.17 -22.72 3.58
CA ILE A 6 8.51 -22.20 3.90
C ILE A 6 8.79 -20.85 3.23
N LYS A 7 8.36 -20.66 1.97
CA LYS A 7 8.61 -19.39 1.24
C LYS A 7 7.72 -18.28 1.77
N PHE A 8 6.44 -18.59 1.99
CA PHE A 8 5.50 -17.69 2.63
C PHE A 8 6.00 -17.22 3.99
N ARG A 9 6.39 -18.14 4.86
CA ARG A 9 6.98 -17.84 6.17
C ARG A 9 8.23 -16.98 6.07
N HIS A 10 9.16 -17.31 5.15
CA HIS A 10 10.37 -16.53 5.01
C HIS A 10 10.09 -15.09 4.58
N ALA A 11 9.11 -14.90 3.69
CA ALA A 11 8.74 -13.59 3.20
C ALA A 11 7.94 -12.77 4.24
N LEU A 12 7.02 -13.42 4.97
CA LEU A 12 6.34 -12.89 6.16
C LEU A 12 7.34 -12.41 7.22
N ILE A 13 8.31 -13.26 7.59
CA ILE A 13 9.39 -12.93 8.53
C ILE A 13 10.23 -11.75 8.02
N THR A 14 10.51 -11.70 6.72
CA THR A 14 11.30 -10.62 6.12
C THR A 14 10.52 -9.29 6.15
N ALA A 15 9.23 -9.31 5.81
CA ALA A 15 8.36 -8.14 5.83
C ALA A 15 8.19 -7.60 7.25
N LEU A 16 7.94 -8.47 8.23
CA LEU A 16 7.80 -8.09 9.63
C LEU A 16 9.11 -7.53 10.21
N ARG A 17 10.27 -8.14 9.89
CA ARG A 17 11.58 -7.57 10.26
C ARG A 17 11.81 -6.18 9.69
N SER A 18 11.31 -5.89 8.48
CA SER A 18 11.43 -4.55 7.88
C SER A 18 10.62 -3.48 8.61
N MET A 19 9.60 -3.89 9.38
CA MET A 19 8.80 -3.03 10.25
C MET A 19 9.33 -2.96 11.69
N GLY A 20 10.43 -3.65 11.99
CA GLY A 20 11.00 -3.73 13.35
C GLY A 20 10.41 -4.85 14.20
N GLU A 21 9.56 -5.70 13.63
CA GLU A 21 8.88 -6.80 14.32
C GLU A 21 9.71 -8.10 14.28
N GLU A 22 9.85 -8.79 15.40
CA GLU A 22 10.37 -10.15 15.48
C GLU A 22 9.25 -11.14 15.82
N ILE A 23 9.07 -12.16 14.98
CA ILE A 23 8.15 -13.27 15.26
C ILE A 23 8.85 -14.27 16.18
N GLY A 24 8.19 -14.66 17.28
CA GLY A 24 8.56 -15.83 18.06
C GLY A 24 7.85 -17.07 17.51
N GLU A 25 8.59 -18.17 17.30
CA GLU A 25 7.97 -19.49 17.08
C GLU A 25 7.90 -20.21 18.42
N GLU A 26 6.70 -20.42 18.96
CA GLU A 26 6.44 -21.48 19.93
C GLU A 26 5.86 -22.67 19.15
N VAL A 27 6.59 -23.79 19.13
CA VAL A 27 6.16 -25.03 18.50
C VAL A 27 5.63 -25.93 19.61
N ASP A 28 4.33 -25.92 19.82
CA ASP A 28 3.65 -27.08 20.38
C ASP A 28 3.30 -28.04 19.24
N GLU A 29 3.39 -29.33 19.53
CA GLU A 29 3.30 -30.56 18.71
C GLU A 29 2.73 -30.53 17.27
N PRO A 30 3.11 -31.49 16.40
CA PRO A 30 2.88 -31.46 14.93
C PRO A 30 1.42 -31.38 14.43
N ASP A 31 0.43 -31.44 15.33
CA ASP A 31 -1.01 -31.42 15.06
C ASP A 31 -1.73 -30.17 15.62
N GLU A 32 -1.02 -29.20 16.23
CA GLU A 32 -1.62 -27.98 16.78
C GLU A 32 -1.42 -26.73 15.91
N PHE A 33 -2.43 -25.85 15.96
CA PHE A 33 -2.47 -24.58 15.25
C PHE A 33 -1.24 -23.74 15.62
N GLN A 34 -0.54 -23.22 14.61
CA GLN A 34 0.53 -22.25 14.85
C GLN A 34 -0.07 -20.90 15.22
N ILE A 35 0.19 -20.45 16.45
CA ILE A 35 -0.19 -19.12 16.90
C ILE A 35 0.95 -18.16 16.54
N LEU A 36 0.63 -17.15 15.73
CA LEU A 36 1.57 -16.08 15.43
C LEU A 36 1.64 -15.14 16.65
N GLN A 37 2.83 -14.98 17.23
CA GLN A 37 3.09 -14.03 18.30
C GLN A 37 4.17 -13.02 17.90
N PHE A 38 3.92 -11.76 18.27
CA PHE A 38 4.83 -10.64 18.06
C PHE A 38 5.68 -10.43 19.30
N ALA A 39 6.98 -10.22 19.13
CA ALA A 39 7.92 -10.06 20.22
C ALA A 39 8.80 -8.82 20.03
N HIS A 40 8.81 -7.92 21.01
CA HIS A 40 9.70 -6.75 21.02
C HIS A 40 10.86 -6.93 21.99
N HIS A 41 11.99 -6.30 21.68
CA HIS A 41 13.18 -6.32 22.55
C HIS A 41 13.09 -5.25 23.64
N GLY A 42 12.80 -5.68 24.86
CA GLY A 42 12.96 -4.89 26.07
C GLY A 42 14.42 -4.69 26.47
N LYS A 43 14.64 -3.78 27.42
CA LYS A 43 15.98 -3.44 27.94
C LYS A 43 16.71 -4.71 28.44
N GLY A 44 17.85 -5.02 27.84
CA GLY A 44 18.67 -6.20 28.17
C GLY A 44 18.37 -7.46 27.36
N GLY A 45 17.68 -7.35 26.21
CA GLY A 45 17.43 -8.48 25.30
C GLY A 45 16.29 -9.41 25.76
N ARG A 46 15.46 -8.97 26.71
CA ARG A 46 14.24 -9.68 27.08
C ARG A 46 13.20 -9.47 25.99
N LYS A 47 12.64 -10.55 25.48
CA LYS A 47 11.49 -10.50 24.58
C LYS A 47 10.21 -10.25 25.39
N VAL A 48 9.44 -9.27 24.97
CA VAL A 48 8.08 -9.00 25.46
C VAL A 48 7.14 -9.39 24.35
N PHE A 49 6.24 -10.34 24.63
CA PHE A 49 5.27 -10.82 23.67
C PHE A 49 3.99 -10.00 23.75
N PHE A 50 3.36 -9.79 22.61
CA PHE A 50 2.11 -9.05 22.45
C PHE A 50 1.03 -9.96 21.88
N GLU A 51 -0.21 -9.74 22.31
CA GLU A 51 -1.37 -10.34 21.66
C GLU A 51 -1.65 -9.63 20.34
N ILE A 52 -2.39 -10.27 19.43
CA ILE A 52 -2.69 -9.67 18.11
C ILE A 52 -3.53 -8.38 18.27
N GLU A 53 -4.31 -8.29 19.34
CA GLU A 53 -5.10 -7.11 19.70
C GLU A 53 -4.23 -5.92 20.18
N ASP A 54 -2.99 -6.18 20.59
CA ASP A 54 -2.04 -5.14 21.02
C ASP A 54 -1.23 -4.57 19.84
N GLU A 55 -1.33 -5.19 18.66
CA GLU A 55 -0.55 -4.79 17.48
C GLU A 55 -1.09 -3.54 16.79
N SER A 56 -0.20 -2.86 16.07
CA SER A 56 -0.59 -1.71 15.28
C SER A 56 -1.51 -2.11 14.13
N ASP A 57 -2.42 -1.20 13.74
CA ASP A 57 -3.27 -1.37 12.55
C ASP A 57 -2.45 -1.70 11.29
N GLY A 58 -1.22 -1.18 11.19
CA GLY A 58 -0.32 -1.45 10.08
C GLY A 58 0.23 -2.88 10.08
N THR A 59 0.59 -3.42 11.25
CA THR A 59 0.97 -4.83 11.39
C THR A 59 -0.20 -5.72 10.98
N LEU A 60 -1.40 -5.46 11.55
CA LEU A 60 -2.60 -6.22 11.25
C LEU A 60 -2.96 -6.17 9.77
N ARG A 61 -2.94 -4.98 9.16
CA ARG A 61 -3.18 -4.83 7.73
C ARG A 61 -2.17 -5.65 6.92
N LEU A 62 -0.88 -5.57 7.23
CA LEU A 62 0.12 -6.32 6.49
C LEU A 62 -0.20 -7.81 6.53
N LEU A 63 -0.46 -8.37 7.72
CA LEU A 63 -0.82 -9.78 7.88
C LEU A 63 -2.02 -10.18 7.00
N THR A 64 -3.07 -9.35 6.98
CA THR A 64 -4.25 -9.61 6.16
C THR A 64 -3.97 -9.56 4.65
N LEU A 65 -2.96 -8.79 4.22
CA LEU A 65 -2.58 -8.69 2.81
C LEU A 65 -1.62 -9.80 2.36
N LEU A 66 -0.83 -10.38 3.26
CA LEU A 66 0.20 -11.35 2.88
C LEU A 66 -0.41 -12.62 2.28
N ASP A 67 -1.46 -13.17 2.88
CA ASP A 67 -2.12 -14.39 2.37
C ASP A 67 -2.60 -14.27 0.91
N PRO A 68 -3.43 -13.27 0.53
CA PRO A 68 -3.87 -13.12 -0.85
C PRO A 68 -2.72 -12.73 -1.80
N VAL A 69 -1.74 -11.94 -1.34
CA VAL A 69 -0.57 -11.56 -2.16
C VAL A 69 0.27 -12.78 -2.53
N PHE A 70 0.63 -13.62 -1.56
CA PHE A 70 1.46 -14.79 -1.83
C PHE A 70 0.69 -15.88 -2.57
N THR A 71 -0.58 -16.08 -2.24
CA THR A 71 -1.44 -16.99 -3.00
C THR A 71 -1.47 -16.60 -4.49
N ALA A 72 -1.60 -15.31 -4.80
CA ALA A 72 -1.54 -14.84 -6.18
C ALA A 72 -0.16 -15.09 -6.81
N LEU A 73 0.93 -14.73 -6.13
CA LEU A 73 2.30 -14.91 -6.63
C LEU A 73 2.67 -16.37 -6.90
N GLU A 74 2.18 -17.30 -6.07
CA GLU A 74 2.43 -18.73 -6.21
C GLU A 74 1.60 -19.37 -7.32
N THR A 75 0.34 -18.97 -7.45
CA THR A 75 -0.59 -19.54 -8.44
C THR A 75 -0.52 -18.85 -9.81
N GLY A 76 0.08 -17.66 -9.88
CA GLY A 76 -0.01 -16.78 -11.05
C GLY A 76 -1.38 -16.08 -11.16
N GLY A 77 -2.14 -16.02 -10.07
CA GLY A 77 -3.47 -15.42 -10.02
C GLY A 77 -3.46 -13.89 -9.98
N SER A 78 -4.65 -13.30 -9.90
CA SER A 78 -4.83 -11.85 -9.74
C SER A 78 -5.32 -11.52 -8.33
N VAL A 79 -4.77 -10.45 -7.75
CA VAL A 79 -5.23 -9.88 -6.48
C VAL A 79 -5.65 -8.43 -6.71
N ILE A 80 -6.79 -8.06 -6.11
CA ILE A 80 -7.35 -6.71 -6.18
C ILE A 80 -7.36 -6.13 -4.77
N ILE A 81 -6.69 -5.00 -4.57
CA ILE A 81 -6.54 -4.36 -3.25
C ILE A 81 -6.95 -2.90 -3.37
N ASP A 82 -8.00 -2.52 -2.65
CA ASP A 82 -8.32 -1.10 -2.48
C ASP A 82 -7.42 -0.50 -1.39
N GLU A 83 -6.87 0.68 -1.67
CA GLU A 83 -5.91 1.41 -0.85
C GLU A 83 -4.77 0.50 -0.36
N LEU A 84 -3.82 0.20 -1.26
CA LEU A 84 -2.70 -0.69 -0.96
C LEU A 84 -1.93 -0.28 0.31
N GLU A 85 -1.78 1.01 0.52
CA GLU A 85 -1.07 1.62 1.64
C GLU A 85 -1.91 1.85 2.88
N ALA A 86 -3.22 1.56 2.89
CA ALA A 86 -4.08 1.87 4.03
C ALA A 86 -3.48 1.29 5.32
N SER A 87 -3.17 2.14 6.29
CA SER A 87 -2.47 1.81 7.55
C SER A 87 -1.05 1.21 7.40
N LEU A 88 -0.56 0.98 6.18
CA LEU A 88 0.80 0.53 5.94
C LEU A 88 1.77 1.70 5.84
N HIS A 89 3.00 1.47 6.29
CA HIS A 89 4.11 2.34 5.93
C HIS A 89 4.37 2.29 4.42
N THR A 90 4.71 3.44 3.81
CA THR A 90 5.00 3.58 2.36
C THR A 90 5.94 2.51 1.82
N GLU A 91 7.00 2.18 2.57
CA GLU A 91 7.96 1.15 2.16
C GLU A 91 7.36 -0.26 2.12
N ALA A 92 6.41 -0.58 2.99
CA ALA A 92 5.75 -1.88 2.98
C ALA A 92 4.86 -2.04 1.73
N ALA A 93 4.09 -1.00 1.38
CA ALA A 93 3.32 -0.97 0.14
C ALA A 93 4.23 -1.07 -1.11
N SER A 94 5.34 -0.33 -1.11
CA SER A 94 6.37 -0.39 -2.16
C SER A 94 6.99 -1.78 -2.30
N ALA A 95 7.26 -2.46 -1.17
CA ALA A 95 7.78 -3.82 -1.17
C ALA A 95 6.78 -4.81 -1.79
N ILE A 96 5.49 -4.73 -1.43
CA ILE A 96 4.43 -5.56 -2.03
C ILE A 96 4.40 -5.33 -3.54
N LEU A 97 4.37 -4.08 -4.00
CA LEU A 97 4.40 -3.75 -5.43
C LEU A 97 5.61 -4.37 -6.14
N ARG A 98 6.81 -4.27 -5.56
CA ARG A 98 8.05 -4.85 -6.13
C ARG A 98 8.01 -6.37 -6.24
N LEU A 99 7.27 -7.07 -5.36
CA LEU A 99 7.09 -8.52 -5.49
C LEU A 99 6.44 -8.89 -6.82
N PHE A 100 5.44 -8.12 -7.26
CA PHE A 100 4.73 -8.35 -8.51
C PHE A 100 5.53 -7.90 -9.75
N LEU A 101 6.35 -6.85 -9.62
CA LEU A 101 7.15 -6.31 -10.73
C LEU A 101 8.42 -7.12 -11.05
N SER A 102 8.92 -7.92 -10.11
CA SER A 102 10.14 -8.70 -10.29
C SER A 102 9.87 -10.12 -10.78
N LYS A 103 10.50 -10.53 -11.89
CA LYS A 103 10.44 -11.91 -12.41
C LYS A 103 10.98 -12.96 -11.44
N LYS A 104 11.83 -12.54 -10.48
CA LYS A 104 12.40 -13.45 -9.48
C LYS A 104 11.35 -13.86 -8.44
N THR A 105 10.51 -12.92 -8.02
CA THR A 105 9.47 -13.11 -7.01
C THR A 105 8.12 -13.45 -7.63
N ASN A 106 7.88 -13.04 -8.86
CA ASN A 106 6.68 -13.33 -9.65
C ASN A 106 7.00 -14.15 -10.92
N PRO A 107 7.49 -15.40 -10.79
CA PRO A 107 7.80 -16.26 -11.94
C PRO A 107 6.55 -16.78 -12.65
N HIS A 108 5.40 -16.77 -11.98
CA HIS A 108 4.12 -17.30 -12.48
C HIS A 108 3.25 -16.24 -13.17
N GLY A 109 3.65 -14.97 -13.16
CA GLY A 109 2.95 -13.90 -13.88
C GLY A 109 1.67 -13.41 -13.18
N ALA A 110 1.64 -13.47 -11.86
CA ALA A 110 0.58 -12.93 -11.03
C ALA A 110 0.35 -11.44 -11.27
N GLN A 111 -0.88 -10.97 -11.03
CA GLN A 111 -1.28 -9.60 -11.27
C GLN A 111 -1.76 -8.93 -9.98
N LEU A 112 -1.28 -7.71 -9.73
CA LEU A 112 -1.79 -6.82 -8.70
C LEU A 112 -2.56 -5.69 -9.37
N ILE A 113 -3.83 -5.52 -9.01
CA ILE A 113 -4.63 -4.34 -9.34
C ILE A 113 -4.90 -3.63 -8.03
N ALA A 114 -4.39 -2.41 -7.88
CA ALA A 114 -4.58 -1.67 -6.65
C ALA A 114 -4.84 -0.19 -6.88
N THR A 115 -5.57 0.42 -5.94
CA THR A 115 -5.72 1.87 -5.82
C THR A 115 -4.75 2.39 -4.76
N THR A 116 -4.36 3.66 -4.91
CA THR A 116 -3.42 4.31 -3.98
C THR A 116 -3.58 5.83 -4.06
N HIS A 117 -3.51 6.50 -2.90
CA HIS A 117 -3.24 7.92 -2.75
C HIS A 117 -1.74 8.20 -2.50
N ASN A 118 -0.92 7.16 -2.26
CA ASN A 118 0.51 7.29 -2.00
C ASN A 118 1.32 7.54 -3.27
N THR A 119 1.57 8.82 -3.51
CA THR A 119 2.33 9.28 -4.69
C THR A 119 3.76 8.73 -4.77
N ASN A 120 4.38 8.32 -3.65
CA ASN A 120 5.73 7.76 -3.65
C ASN A 120 5.83 6.47 -4.48
N LEU A 121 4.73 5.72 -4.62
CA LEU A 121 4.70 4.50 -5.44
C LEU A 121 4.95 4.78 -6.93
N LEU A 122 4.66 6.00 -7.40
CA LEU A 122 4.94 6.44 -8.77
C LEU A 122 6.44 6.57 -9.07
N ASN A 123 7.29 6.58 -8.04
CA ASN A 123 8.74 6.64 -8.18
C ASN A 123 9.41 5.24 -8.17
N THR A 124 8.62 4.18 -8.31
CA THR A 124 9.14 2.80 -8.41
C THR A 124 9.79 2.58 -9.77
N GLU A 125 11.07 2.19 -9.79
CA GLU A 125 11.89 2.11 -11.02
C GLU A 125 11.34 1.10 -12.04
N GLU A 126 10.81 -0.03 -11.56
CA GLU A 126 10.28 -1.11 -12.39
C GLU A 126 8.87 -0.80 -12.94
N LEU A 127 8.23 0.28 -12.49
CA LEU A 127 6.87 0.63 -12.87
C LEU A 127 6.84 1.20 -14.28
N ARG A 128 6.16 0.50 -15.19
CA ARG A 128 5.95 0.99 -16.55
C ARG A 128 4.77 1.94 -16.61
N ARG A 129 4.79 2.84 -17.59
CA ARG A 129 3.73 3.86 -17.76
C ARG A 129 2.35 3.28 -18.07
N ASP A 130 2.29 2.13 -18.73
CA ASP A 130 1.03 1.44 -19.02
C ASP A 130 0.44 0.70 -17.81
N MET A 131 1.19 0.61 -16.71
CA MET A 131 0.73 0.05 -15.43
C MET A 131 0.14 1.13 -14.51
N VAL A 132 0.31 2.42 -14.83
CA VAL A 132 -0.18 3.54 -14.03
C VAL A 132 -1.42 4.12 -14.70
N TRP A 133 -2.50 4.20 -13.94
CA TRP A 133 -3.76 4.76 -14.37
C TRP A 133 -4.23 5.80 -13.37
N PHE A 134 -4.77 6.90 -13.88
CA PHE A 134 -5.32 7.99 -13.09
C PHE A 134 -6.84 8.00 -13.20
N VAL A 135 -7.49 8.46 -12.13
CA VAL A 135 -8.94 8.68 -12.10
C VAL A 135 -9.18 10.15 -11.80
N GLU A 136 -9.96 10.81 -12.65
CA GLU A 136 -10.36 12.20 -12.47
C GLU A 136 -11.89 12.34 -12.58
N LYS A 137 -12.48 13.26 -11.84
CA LYS A 137 -13.91 13.60 -11.99
C LYS A 137 -14.06 14.82 -12.89
N ASP A 138 -14.99 14.77 -13.83
CA ASP A 138 -15.37 15.94 -14.61
C ASP A 138 -16.31 16.88 -13.83
N GLU A 139 -16.66 18.00 -14.46
CA GLU A 139 -17.55 19.02 -13.90
C GLU A 139 -18.98 18.50 -13.65
N GLU A 140 -19.37 17.40 -14.30
CA GLU A 140 -20.67 16.73 -14.11
C GLU A 140 -20.59 15.65 -13.01
N GLY A 141 -19.41 15.41 -12.44
CA GLY A 141 -19.16 14.45 -11.37
C GLY A 141 -18.90 13.02 -11.85
N ALA A 142 -18.81 12.79 -13.17
CA ALA A 142 -18.49 11.48 -13.73
C ALA A 142 -16.97 11.20 -13.64
N SER A 143 -16.61 9.94 -13.34
CA SER A 143 -15.21 9.52 -13.22
C SER A 143 -14.65 9.01 -14.54
N HIS A 144 -13.51 9.54 -14.94
CA HIS A 144 -12.75 9.15 -16.12
C HIS A 144 -11.46 8.46 -15.71
N LEU A 145 -11.21 7.27 -16.27
CA LEU A 145 -10.02 6.46 -16.03
C LEU A 145 -9.13 6.50 -17.27
N TYR A 146 -7.86 6.89 -17.13
CA TYR A 146 -6.93 6.98 -18.26
C TYR A 146 -5.49 6.63 -17.85
N PRO A 147 -4.70 6.01 -18.74
CA PRO A 147 -3.35 5.56 -18.42
C PRO A 147 -2.32 6.69 -18.55
N LEU A 148 -1.23 6.61 -17.78
CA LEU A 148 -0.09 7.51 -17.92
C LEU A 148 0.57 7.41 -19.31
N SER A 149 0.41 6.28 -20.01
CA SER A 149 0.92 6.08 -21.37
C SER A 149 0.34 7.05 -22.42
N ASP A 150 -0.81 7.67 -22.14
CA ASP A 150 -1.43 8.65 -23.04
C ASP A 150 -0.67 9.98 -23.06
N PHE A 151 0.20 10.22 -22.06
CA PHE A 151 0.99 11.43 -21.95
C PHE A 151 2.37 11.28 -22.62
N ARG A 152 2.72 12.25 -23.47
CA ARG A 152 4.07 12.36 -24.05
C ARG A 152 5.08 12.81 -22.99
N THR A 153 5.62 11.86 -22.25
CA THR A 153 6.61 12.10 -21.19
C THR A 153 8.01 11.70 -21.66
N ARG A 154 9.04 12.53 -21.41
CA ARG A 154 10.43 12.15 -21.70
C ARG A 154 10.87 11.03 -20.74
N LYS A 155 11.78 10.14 -21.18
CA LYS A 155 12.18 8.93 -20.44
C LYS A 155 12.76 9.21 -19.05
N GLU A 156 13.23 10.43 -18.81
CA GLU A 156 13.90 10.87 -17.56
C GLU A 156 13.00 11.67 -16.61
N TRP A 157 11.70 11.78 -16.90
CA TRP A 157 10.80 12.51 -16.01
C TRP A 157 10.47 11.69 -14.78
N ASN A 158 10.73 12.26 -13.60
CA ASN A 158 10.19 11.76 -12.35
C ASN A 158 8.66 11.88 -12.40
N ILE A 159 7.98 10.72 -12.43
CA ILE A 159 6.52 10.62 -12.63
C ILE A 159 5.79 11.25 -11.45
N GLU A 160 6.19 10.95 -10.23
CA GLU A 160 5.64 11.52 -9.00
C GLU A 160 5.66 13.06 -9.03
N ARG A 161 6.81 13.67 -9.33
CA ARG A 161 6.93 15.14 -9.45
C ARG A 161 6.05 15.70 -10.56
N GLY A 162 5.90 14.98 -11.67
CA GLY A 162 4.99 15.38 -12.74
C GLY A 162 3.53 15.35 -12.30
N TYR A 163 3.14 14.29 -11.60
CA TYR A 163 1.81 14.13 -11.00
C TYR A 163 1.54 15.26 -10.02
N LEU A 164 2.40 15.50 -9.03
CA LEU A 164 2.26 16.56 -8.02
C LEU A 164 2.24 17.99 -8.60
N GLN A 165 2.76 18.18 -9.81
CA GLN A 165 2.69 19.46 -10.54
C GLN A 165 1.42 19.63 -11.38
N GLY A 166 0.54 18.63 -11.41
CA GLY A 166 -0.75 18.66 -12.12
C GLY A 166 -0.65 18.29 -13.59
N ARG A 167 0.51 17.77 -14.05
CA ARG A 167 0.74 17.50 -15.48
C ARG A 167 -0.13 16.38 -16.03
N PHE A 168 -0.66 15.52 -15.16
CA PHE A 168 -1.44 14.35 -15.52
C PHE A 168 -2.90 14.46 -15.08
N GLY A 169 -3.35 15.63 -14.59
CA GLY A 169 -4.66 15.76 -13.94
C GLY A 169 -4.74 14.95 -12.65
N ALA A 170 -5.96 14.62 -12.22
CA ALA A 170 -6.24 13.73 -11.09
C ALA A 170 -5.63 14.15 -9.73
N ILE A 171 -5.11 15.38 -9.61
CA ILE A 171 -4.77 15.96 -8.31
C ILE A 171 -6.08 16.38 -7.61
N PRO A 172 -6.23 16.13 -6.30
CA PRO A 172 -7.31 16.70 -5.52
C PRO A 172 -7.35 18.23 -5.63
N PHE A 173 -8.40 18.78 -6.22
CA PHE A 173 -8.71 20.20 -6.11
C PHE A 173 -9.30 20.46 -4.72
N CYS A 174 -8.46 20.58 -3.71
CA CYS A 174 -8.81 21.43 -2.59
C CYS A 174 -8.75 22.86 -3.14
N GLY A 175 -9.91 23.51 -3.30
CA GLY A 175 -9.91 24.97 -3.44
C GLY A 175 -8.97 25.53 -2.38
N GLY A 176 -8.09 26.47 -2.78
CA GLY A 176 -7.09 27.03 -1.87
C GLY A 176 -7.71 27.33 -0.51
N VAL A 177 -6.94 27.21 0.57
CA VAL A 177 -7.44 27.45 1.94
C VAL A 177 -8.17 28.80 2.02
N GLU A 178 -7.78 29.76 1.19
CA GLU A 178 -8.40 31.07 1.00
C GLU A 178 -9.87 30.99 0.53
N ARG A 179 -10.22 30.04 -0.33
CA ARG A 179 -11.61 29.78 -0.75
C ARG A 179 -12.43 29.21 0.41
N LEU A 180 -11.86 28.28 1.18
CA LEU A 180 -12.51 27.73 2.37
C LEU A 180 -12.72 28.81 3.44
N ILE A 181 -11.74 29.70 3.63
CA ILE A 181 -11.85 30.85 4.53
C ILE A 181 -12.91 31.83 4.03
N GLY A 182 -12.93 32.15 2.73
CA GLY A 182 -13.95 33.03 2.15
C GLY A 182 -15.38 32.48 2.30
N GLU A 183 -15.57 31.18 2.10
CA GLU A 183 -16.87 30.52 2.31
C GLU A 183 -17.31 30.55 3.80
N LEU A 184 -16.37 30.45 4.74
CA LEU A 184 -16.65 30.55 6.18
C LEU A 184 -17.01 31.99 6.60
N GLU A 185 -16.27 32.99 6.10
CA GLU A 185 -16.53 34.41 6.36
C GLU A 185 -17.89 34.86 5.81
N GLU A 186 -18.28 34.38 4.62
CA GLU A 186 -19.61 34.61 4.04
C GLU A 186 -20.73 33.97 4.87
N TRP A 187 -20.47 32.79 5.47
CA TRP A 187 -21.45 32.09 6.31
C TRP A 187 -21.66 32.77 7.66
N GLU A 188 -20.60 33.29 8.30
CA GLU A 188 -20.68 34.07 9.53
C GLU A 188 -21.43 35.40 9.31
N GLY A 189 -21.17 36.08 8.19
CA GLY A 189 -21.87 37.32 7.82
C GLY A 189 -23.36 37.13 7.50
N ALA A 190 -23.77 35.95 7.04
CA ALA A 190 -25.16 35.61 6.77
C ALA A 190 -25.97 35.28 8.06
N GLY A 191 -25.30 34.82 9.11
CA GLY A 191 -25.92 34.53 10.42
C GLY A 191 -26.25 35.77 11.25
N GLU A 192 -25.63 36.91 10.96
CA GLU A 192 -25.78 38.16 11.73
C GLU A 192 -26.91 39.07 11.20
N GLN A 193 -27.55 38.70 10.08
CA GLN A 193 -28.69 39.39 9.48
C GLN A 193 -30.04 38.65 9.62
N ALA A 194 -30.10 37.60 10.45
CA ALA A 194 -31.31 36.82 10.73
C ALA A 194 -31.93 37.13 12.11
#